data_AF-A0A533V7P1-F1
#
_entry.id   AF-A0A533V7P1-F1
#
_cell.length_a   1.000
_cell.length_b   1.000
_cell.length_c   1.000
_cell.angle_alpha   90.00
_cell.angle_beta   90.00
_cell.angle_gamma   90.00
#
_symmetry.space_group_name_H-M   'P 1'
#
loop_
_entity.id
_entity.type
_entity.pdbx_description
1 polymer ?
#
loop_
_entity_poly.entity_id
_entity_poly.type
_entity_poly.pdbx_seq_one_letter_code
_entity_poly.pdbx_strand_id
1 'polypeptide(L)'
;MMVIGSVVVDLVVNNYNEPTIPLTVTSVIFAGPFEETIFFGIPFYLTGNNLVTFAGGIIWASLHILNTSTVQVSSLAYLTWLFVTPSIFASLRTWISGKGWFAIIAHSLWNLIFFAAGCTNGEFPCRIVNEKDFLIDIAYVSTSIVFILLTYFLYLRYENKMVSKSIK
;
A
#
# COMPACT_ATOMS: atom_id res chain seq x y z
N MET A 1 -8.30 15.68 -5.21
CA MET A 1 -9.43 14.71 -5.31
C MET A 1 -10.06 14.40 -3.95
N MET A 2 -9.33 14.63 -2.85
CA MET A 2 -9.80 14.43 -1.48
C MET A 2 -10.83 15.48 -1.04
N VAL A 3 -10.73 16.72 -1.53
CA VAL A 3 -11.60 17.86 -1.16
C VAL A 3 -13.10 17.59 -1.29
N ILE A 4 -13.58 16.95 -2.38
CA ILE A 4 -15.02 16.66 -2.55
C ILE A 4 -15.49 15.56 -1.59
N GLY A 5 -14.64 14.55 -1.36
CA GLY A 5 -14.93 13.50 -0.37
C GLY A 5 -14.96 14.06 1.06
N SER A 6 -14.12 15.05 1.36
CA SER A 6 -14.01 15.65 2.69
C SER A 6 -15.31 16.34 3.09
N VAL A 7 -16.03 16.94 2.13
CA VAL A 7 -17.37 17.52 2.36
C VAL A 7 -18.36 16.47 2.86
N VAL A 8 -18.35 15.26 2.29
CA VAL A 8 -19.25 14.18 2.70
C VAL A 8 -18.90 13.68 4.10
N VAL A 9 -17.61 13.58 4.42
CA VAL A 9 -17.16 13.16 5.76
C VAL A 9 -17.53 14.21 6.81
N ASP A 10 -17.37 15.50 6.51
CA ASP A 10 -17.68 16.60 7.43
C ASP A 10 -19.17 16.70 7.77
N LEU A 11 -20.07 16.22 6.89
CA LEU A 11 -21.50 16.10 7.18
C LEU A 11 -21.84 15.04 8.24
N VAL A 12 -20.94 14.08 8.48
CA VAL A 12 -21.17 12.93 9.38
C VAL A 12 -20.25 12.99 10.61
N VAL A 13 -19.05 13.53 10.45
CA VAL A 13 -18.03 13.64 11.49
C VAL A 13 -17.87 15.10 11.87
N ASN A 14 -18.39 15.48 13.04
CA ASN A 14 -18.29 16.84 13.53
C ASN A 14 -16.83 17.31 13.66
N ASN A 15 -16.52 18.48 13.12
CA ASN A 15 -15.20 19.12 13.13
C ASN A 15 -14.13 18.25 12.42
N TYR A 16 -14.44 17.72 11.24
CA TYR A 16 -13.50 16.90 10.51
C TYR A 16 -12.30 17.73 10.02
N ASN A 17 -11.09 17.26 10.34
CA ASN A 17 -9.85 17.82 9.85
C ASN A 17 -9.21 16.83 8.88
N GLU A 18 -9.09 17.23 7.62
CA GLU A 18 -8.48 16.39 6.59
C GLU A 18 -7.03 16.04 6.96
N PRO A 19 -6.66 14.76 6.96
CA PRO A 19 -5.32 14.34 7.34
C PRO A 19 -4.30 14.80 6.29
N THR A 20 -3.19 15.35 6.76
CA THR A 20 -2.06 15.74 5.92
C THR A 20 -0.81 15.03 6.42
N ILE A 21 -0.26 14.15 5.60
CA ILE A 21 1.02 13.49 5.86
C ILE A 21 2.03 13.99 4.84
N PRO A 22 3.25 14.35 5.27
CA PRO A 22 4.30 14.72 4.33
C PRO A 22 4.65 13.50 3.46
N LEU A 23 4.27 13.56 2.18
CA LEU A 23 4.61 12.56 1.18
C LEU A 23 5.87 12.99 0.40
N THR A 24 6.66 12.00 -0.02
CA THR A 24 7.85 12.20 -0.87
C THR A 24 7.76 11.27 -2.07
N VAL A 25 8.37 11.63 -3.20
CA VAL A 25 8.46 10.74 -4.36
C VAL A 25 9.05 9.38 -3.98
N THR A 26 10.08 9.37 -3.12
CA THR A 26 10.68 8.12 -2.63
C THR A 26 9.69 7.27 -1.84
N SER A 27 9.02 7.84 -0.82
CA SER A 27 8.06 7.06 -0.01
C SER A 27 6.91 6.51 -0.83
N VAL A 28 6.33 7.29 -1.76
CA VAL A 28 5.17 6.83 -2.56
C VAL A 28 5.54 5.74 -3.57
N ILE A 29 6.74 5.80 -4.17
CA ILE A 29 7.21 4.77 -5.10
C ILE A 29 7.49 3.48 -4.33
N PHE A 30 8.14 3.56 -3.18
CA PHE A 30 8.54 2.38 -2.40
C PHE A 30 7.43 1.83 -1.50
N ALA A 31 6.33 2.58 -1.28
CA ALA A 31 5.12 2.04 -0.66
C ALA A 31 4.55 0.84 -1.45
N GLY A 32 4.55 0.91 -2.79
CA GLY A 32 4.09 -0.19 -3.65
C GLY A 32 4.78 -1.53 -3.36
N PRO A 33 6.12 -1.66 -3.49
CA PRO A 33 6.80 -2.89 -3.16
C PRO A 33 6.70 -3.25 -1.68
N PHE A 34 6.75 -2.29 -0.75
CA PHE A 34 6.61 -2.56 0.68
C PHE A 34 5.26 -3.20 1.01
N GLU A 35 4.17 -2.59 0.59
CA GLU A 35 2.82 -2.98 0.96
C GLU A 35 2.37 -4.24 0.22
N GLU A 36 2.62 -4.32 -1.09
CA GLU A 36 2.24 -5.50 -1.88
C GLU A 36 2.97 -6.77 -1.41
N THR A 37 4.23 -6.66 -1.03
CA THR A 37 4.99 -7.82 -0.53
C THR A 37 4.52 -8.23 0.87
N ILE A 38 4.38 -7.30 1.81
CA ILE A 38 4.01 -7.62 3.21
C ILE A 38 2.58 -8.16 3.31
N PHE A 39 1.62 -7.50 2.66
CA PHE A 39 0.21 -7.79 2.89
C PHE A 39 -0.37 -8.81 1.92
N PHE A 40 0.27 -9.05 0.78
CA PHE A 40 -0.23 -9.98 -0.23
C PHE A 40 0.79 -11.06 -0.59
N GLY A 41 1.99 -10.68 -1.05
CA GLY A 41 2.99 -11.61 -1.58
C GLY A 41 3.51 -12.62 -0.56
N ILE A 42 4.03 -12.15 0.58
CA ILE A 42 4.55 -12.99 1.66
C ILE A 42 3.45 -13.90 2.22
N PRO A 43 2.25 -13.40 2.61
CA PRO A 43 1.15 -14.24 3.07
C PRO A 43 0.76 -15.32 2.06
N PHE A 44 0.70 -14.96 0.76
CA PHE A 44 0.37 -15.92 -0.31
C PHE A 44 1.43 -17.01 -0.44
N TYR A 45 2.71 -16.67 -0.61
CA TYR A 45 3.75 -17.69 -0.84
C TYR A 45 4.15 -18.47 0.42
N LEU A 46 3.94 -17.93 1.61
CA LEU A 46 4.14 -18.69 2.86
C LEU A 46 3.09 -19.77 3.04
N THR A 47 1.82 -19.46 2.75
CA THR A 47 0.69 -20.32 3.15
C THR A 47 0.05 -21.07 1.98
N GLY A 48 0.14 -20.55 0.76
CA GLY A 48 -0.63 -21.00 -0.40
C GLY A 48 -2.15 -20.83 -0.23
N ASN A 49 -2.60 -20.03 0.74
CA ASN A 49 -4.01 -19.89 1.08
C ASN A 49 -4.55 -18.50 0.73
N ASN A 50 -5.48 -18.45 -0.21
CA ASN A 50 -6.11 -17.21 -0.69
C ASN A 50 -6.83 -16.43 0.43
N LEU A 51 -7.37 -17.11 1.44
CA LEU A 51 -8.03 -16.45 2.58
C LEU A 51 -7.03 -15.71 3.46
N VAL A 52 -5.81 -16.23 3.62
CA VAL A 52 -4.75 -15.56 4.39
C VAL A 52 -4.28 -14.31 3.64
N THR A 53 -4.11 -14.40 2.32
CA THR A 53 -3.82 -13.24 1.46
C THR A 53 -4.93 -12.20 1.52
N PHE A 54 -6.19 -12.62 1.50
CA PHE A 54 -7.33 -11.70 1.62
C PHE A 54 -7.36 -11.01 2.99
N ALA A 55 -7.11 -11.75 4.08
CA ALA A 55 -6.99 -11.16 5.42
C ALA A 55 -5.86 -10.12 5.49
N GLY A 56 -4.71 -10.39 4.84
CA GLY A 56 -3.64 -9.41 4.70
C GLY A 56 -4.09 -8.12 4.01
N GLY A 57 -4.86 -8.24 2.92
CA GLY A 57 -5.47 -7.08 2.25
C GLY A 57 -6.48 -6.31 3.09
N ILE A 58 -7.30 -6.99 3.91
CA ILE A 58 -8.20 -6.32 4.86
C ILE A 58 -7.42 -5.54 5.91
N ILE A 59 -6.36 -6.13 6.46
CA ILE A 59 -5.49 -5.46 7.44
C ILE A 59 -4.84 -4.23 6.79
N TRP A 60 -4.28 -4.39 5.60
CA TRP A 60 -3.67 -3.31 4.81
C TRP A 60 -4.63 -2.13 4.62
N ALA A 61 -5.84 -2.39 4.11
CA ALA A 61 -6.82 -1.34 3.90
C ALA A 61 -7.22 -0.70 5.23
N SER A 62 -7.47 -1.50 6.26
CA SER A 62 -7.85 -0.99 7.59
C SER A 62 -6.78 -0.06 8.18
N LEU A 63 -5.49 -0.36 7.99
CA LEU A 63 -4.40 0.51 8.45
C LEU A 63 -4.40 1.88 7.77
N HIS A 64 -4.94 2.01 6.55
CA HIS A 64 -5.04 3.31 5.88
C HIS A 64 -5.96 4.30 6.59
N ILE A 65 -6.87 3.84 7.48
CA ILE A 65 -7.66 4.77 8.31
C ILE A 65 -6.77 5.58 9.26
N LEU A 66 -5.61 5.02 9.63
CA LEU A 66 -4.61 5.62 10.51
C LEU A 66 -3.58 6.46 9.75
N ASN A 67 -3.81 6.75 8.47
CA ASN A 67 -2.98 7.64 7.67
C ASN A 67 -3.20 9.10 8.08
N THR A 68 -2.90 9.42 9.34
CA THR A 68 -3.06 10.73 9.97
C THR A 68 -2.00 10.93 11.06
N SER A 69 -1.70 12.17 11.39
CA SER A 69 -0.73 12.51 12.44
C SER A 69 -1.25 12.28 13.86
N THR A 70 -2.58 12.13 14.03
CA THR A 70 -3.24 11.98 15.33
C THR A 70 -4.35 10.93 15.25
N VAL A 71 -4.44 10.05 16.24
CA VAL A 71 -5.51 9.03 16.28
C VAL A 71 -6.73 9.62 16.99
N GLN A 72 -7.48 10.45 16.26
CA GLN A 72 -8.76 11.02 16.71
C GLN A 72 -9.82 10.78 15.65
N VAL A 73 -11.07 10.54 16.07
CA VAL A 73 -12.20 10.27 15.16
C VAL A 73 -12.37 11.39 14.12
N SER A 74 -12.11 12.64 14.50
CA SER A 74 -12.18 13.83 13.64
C SER A 74 -11.03 13.97 12.64
N SER A 75 -9.98 13.15 12.73
CA SER A 75 -8.78 13.25 11.87
C SER A 75 -8.41 11.95 11.16
N LEU A 76 -9.23 10.90 11.28
CA LEU A 76 -9.01 9.63 10.60
C LEU A 76 -9.15 9.77 9.07
N ALA A 77 -8.35 9.02 8.33
CA ALA A 77 -8.29 9.07 6.87
C ALA A 77 -9.38 8.21 6.21
N TYR A 78 -10.65 8.53 6.49
CA TYR A 78 -11.81 7.78 5.99
C TYR A 78 -11.85 7.67 4.46
N LEU A 79 -11.50 8.75 3.76
CA LEU A 79 -11.48 8.77 2.31
C LEU A 79 -10.38 7.90 1.74
N THR A 80 -9.18 7.94 2.32
CA THR A 80 -8.08 7.07 1.93
C THR A 80 -8.48 5.61 2.13
N TRP A 81 -9.00 5.27 3.30
CA TRP A 81 -9.51 3.92 3.60
C TRP A 81 -10.55 3.44 2.57
N LEU A 82 -11.56 4.27 2.30
CA LEU A 82 -12.61 3.93 1.33
C LEU A 82 -12.05 3.77 -0.08
N PHE A 83 -11.12 4.64 -0.47
CA PHE A 83 -10.51 4.66 -1.79
C PHE A 83 -9.62 3.43 -2.05
N VAL A 84 -8.88 2.96 -1.05
CA VAL A 84 -8.01 1.78 -1.19
C VAL A 84 -8.75 0.45 -1.05
N THR A 85 -9.95 0.45 -0.45
CA THR A 85 -10.72 -0.78 -0.19
C THR A 85 -10.99 -1.61 -1.45
N PRO A 86 -11.42 -1.04 -2.60
CA PRO A 86 -11.58 -1.80 -3.84
C PRO A 86 -10.27 -2.43 -4.34
N SER A 87 -9.12 -1.81 -4.08
CA SER A 87 -7.81 -2.27 -4.54
C SER A 87 -7.41 -3.63 -3.94
N ILE A 88 -7.97 -4.01 -2.78
CA ILE A 88 -7.78 -5.33 -2.17
C ILE A 88 -8.04 -6.45 -3.19
N PHE A 89 -9.14 -6.35 -3.93
CA PHE A 89 -9.54 -7.39 -4.88
C PHE A 89 -8.62 -7.47 -6.08
N ALA A 90 -8.11 -6.31 -6.55
CA ALA A 90 -7.17 -6.24 -7.65
C ALA A 90 -5.81 -6.86 -7.28
N SER A 91 -5.26 -6.50 -6.12
CA SER A 91 -4.01 -7.07 -5.62
C SER A 91 -4.16 -8.56 -5.35
N LEU A 92 -5.21 -8.99 -4.63
CA LEU A 92 -5.50 -10.41 -4.37
C LEU A 92 -5.55 -11.22 -5.67
N ARG A 93 -6.32 -10.77 -6.67
CA ARG A 93 -6.46 -11.47 -7.95
C ARG A 93 -5.12 -11.58 -8.67
N THR A 94 -4.32 -10.51 -8.65
CA THR A 94 -3.04 -10.44 -9.32
C THR A 94 -2.02 -11.40 -8.70
N TRP A 95 -1.94 -11.44 -7.37
CA TRP A 95 -1.07 -12.37 -6.63
C TRP A 95 -1.46 -13.83 -6.85
N ILE A 96 -2.75 -14.17 -6.75
CA ILE A 96 -3.24 -15.54 -7.01
C ILE A 96 -2.94 -15.98 -8.44
N SER A 97 -2.90 -15.05 -9.40
CA SER A 97 -2.56 -15.35 -10.80
C SER A 97 -1.08 -15.57 -11.07
N GLY A 98 -0.21 -15.46 -10.06
CA GLY A 98 1.26 -15.56 -10.20
C GLY A 98 1.90 -14.30 -10.79
N LYS A 99 1.16 -13.19 -10.92
CA LYS A 99 1.62 -11.94 -11.52
C LYS A 99 1.90 -10.84 -10.48
N GLY A 100 2.29 -11.22 -9.26
CA GLY A 100 2.49 -10.27 -8.15
C GLY A 100 3.44 -9.10 -8.45
N TRP A 101 4.42 -9.30 -9.34
CA TRP A 101 5.29 -8.21 -9.82
C TRP A 101 4.50 -7.08 -10.49
N PHE A 102 3.41 -7.40 -11.17
CA PHE A 102 2.53 -6.41 -11.81
C PHE A 102 1.79 -5.59 -10.76
N ALA A 103 1.33 -6.23 -9.67
CA ALA A 103 0.68 -5.50 -8.57
C ALA A 103 1.65 -4.50 -7.93
N ILE A 104 2.90 -4.89 -7.70
CA ILE A 104 3.95 -4.00 -7.18
C ILE A 104 4.12 -2.75 -8.07
N ILE A 105 4.32 -2.96 -9.38
CA ILE A 105 4.54 -1.85 -10.32
C ILE A 105 3.28 -0.97 -10.43
N ALA A 106 2.11 -1.59 -10.57
CA ALA A 106 0.85 -0.87 -10.71
C ALA A 106 0.57 -0.02 -9.46
N HIS A 107 0.82 -0.54 -8.26
CA HIS A 107 0.65 0.19 -7.02
C HIS A 107 1.62 1.37 -6.95
N SER A 108 2.92 1.18 -7.20
CA SER A 108 3.90 2.27 -7.23
C SER A 108 3.52 3.37 -8.22
N LEU A 109 3.08 2.99 -9.43
CA LEU A 109 2.64 3.96 -10.46
C LEU A 109 1.38 4.68 -10.04
N TRP A 110 0.42 3.99 -9.44
CA TRP A 110 -0.82 4.58 -8.95
C TRP A 110 -0.52 5.64 -7.89
N ASN A 111 0.29 5.30 -6.89
CA ASN A 111 0.71 6.23 -5.85
C ASN A 111 1.46 7.44 -6.44
N LEU A 112 2.33 7.21 -7.43
CA LEU A 112 3.05 8.29 -8.11
C LEU A 112 2.11 9.23 -8.88
N ILE A 113 1.09 8.70 -9.56
CA ILE A 113 0.09 9.51 -10.29
C ILE A 113 -0.69 10.39 -9.32
N PHE A 114 -1.18 9.82 -8.21
CA PHE A 114 -1.93 10.59 -7.20
C PHE A 114 -1.04 11.59 -6.47
N PHE A 115 0.21 11.24 -6.18
CA PHE A 115 1.20 12.16 -5.65
C PHE A 115 1.43 13.34 -6.60
N ALA A 116 1.70 13.07 -7.87
CA ALA A 116 1.94 14.09 -8.88
C ALA A 116 0.70 14.98 -9.08
N ALA A 117 -0.51 14.40 -9.08
CA ALA A 117 -1.75 15.16 -9.17
C ALA A 117 -1.95 16.05 -7.94
N GLY A 118 -1.76 15.54 -6.72
CA GLY A 118 -1.91 16.33 -5.50
C GLY A 118 -0.89 17.46 -5.41
N CYS A 119 0.38 17.17 -5.74
CA CYS A 119 1.44 18.16 -5.62
C CYS A 119 1.37 19.26 -6.70
N THR A 120 0.96 18.92 -7.93
CA THR A 120 0.77 19.91 -9.02
C THR A 120 -0.45 20.81 -8.81
N ASN A 121 -1.47 20.32 -8.10
CA ASN A 121 -2.64 21.11 -7.70
C ASN A 121 -2.44 21.90 -6.39
N GLY A 122 -1.24 21.83 -5.79
CA GLY A 122 -0.91 22.57 -4.57
C GLY A 122 -1.51 21.99 -3.28
N GLU A 123 -1.98 20.74 -3.29
CA GLU A 123 -2.47 20.06 -2.07
C GLU A 123 -1.31 19.82 -1.07
N PHE A 124 -0.09 19.61 -1.56
CA PHE A 124 1.15 19.45 -0.76
C PHE A 124 2.40 19.74 -1.62
N PRO A 125 3.58 20.00 -1.02
CA PRO A 125 4.80 20.31 -1.80
C PRO A 125 5.33 19.09 -2.57
N CYS A 126 5.76 19.29 -3.82
CA CYS A 126 6.41 18.27 -4.65
C CYS A 126 7.86 17.98 -4.17
N ARG A 127 8.00 17.20 -3.08
CA ARG A 127 9.32 16.81 -2.54
C ARG A 127 9.77 15.45 -3.08
N ILE A 128 11.02 15.35 -3.50
CA ILE A 128 11.62 14.08 -3.93
C ILE A 128 11.91 13.20 -2.71
N VAL A 129 12.57 13.79 -1.70
CA VAL A 129 12.97 13.15 -0.44
C VAL A 129 12.57 14.03 0.74
N ASN A 130 12.51 13.43 1.93
CA ASN A 130 12.28 14.12 3.17
C ASN A 130 13.61 14.75 3.63
N GLU A 131 13.78 16.05 3.41
CA GLU A 131 14.99 16.78 3.78
C GLU A 131 15.27 16.78 5.29
N LYS A 132 14.24 16.66 6.12
CA LYS A 132 14.38 16.65 7.59
C LYS A 132 14.56 15.24 8.15
N ASP A 133 13.89 14.25 7.55
CA ASP A 133 13.89 12.86 8.01
C ASP A 133 14.30 11.88 6.90
N PHE A 134 15.42 12.14 6.23
CA PHE A 134 15.93 11.31 5.12
C PHE A 134 16.12 9.82 5.51
N LEU A 135 16.34 9.53 6.79
CA LEU A 135 16.42 8.16 7.30
C LEU A 135 15.14 7.36 7.09
N ILE A 136 13.97 8.02 7.08
CA ILE A 136 12.69 7.36 6.80
C ILE A 136 12.64 6.87 5.35
N ASP A 137 13.07 7.70 4.39
CA ASP A 137 13.14 7.30 2.99
C ASP A 137 14.12 6.14 2.78
N ILE A 138 15.30 6.18 3.43
CA ILE A 138 16.25 5.06 3.41
C ILE A 138 15.61 3.78 3.98
N ALA A 139 14.88 3.90 5.09
CA ALA A 139 14.20 2.77 5.70
C ALA A 139 13.16 2.17 4.75
N TYR A 140 12.35 2.99 4.07
CA TYR A 140 11.39 2.51 3.07
C TYR A 140 12.07 1.78 1.91
N VAL A 141 13.15 2.36 1.35
CA VAL A 141 13.89 1.74 0.23
C VAL A 141 14.49 0.40 0.67
N SER A 142 15.22 0.39 1.78
CA SER A 142 15.93 -0.80 2.27
C SER A 142 14.95 -1.92 2.65
N THR A 143 13.88 -1.61 3.37
CA THR A 143 12.86 -2.60 3.75
C THR A 143 12.12 -3.14 2.53
N SER A 144 11.81 -2.30 1.55
CA SER A 144 11.21 -2.76 0.28
C SER A 144 12.09 -3.76 -0.45
N ILE A 145 13.40 -3.50 -0.55
CA ILE A 145 14.35 -4.43 -1.16
C ILE A 145 14.36 -5.76 -0.41
N VAL A 146 14.44 -5.71 0.93
CA VAL A 146 14.43 -6.90 1.77
C VAL A 146 13.16 -7.71 1.57
N PHE A 147 11.98 -7.08 1.55
CA PHE A 147 10.72 -7.79 1.38
C PHE A 147 10.50 -8.31 -0.04
N ILE A 148 10.97 -7.62 -1.07
CA ILE A 148 11.00 -8.16 -2.44
C ILE A 148 11.84 -9.44 -2.48
N LEU A 149 13.06 -9.40 -1.95
CA LEU A 149 13.97 -10.55 -1.93
C LEU A 149 13.35 -11.73 -1.16
N LEU A 150 12.80 -11.46 0.03
CA LEU A 150 12.10 -12.46 0.82
C LEU A 150 10.93 -13.08 0.06
N THR A 151 10.09 -12.24 -0.56
CA THR A 151 8.94 -12.69 -1.37
C THR A 151 9.40 -13.55 -2.53
N TYR A 152 10.50 -13.19 -3.20
CA TYR A 152 11.07 -13.95 -4.31
C TYR A 152 11.60 -15.32 -3.86
N PHE A 153 12.31 -15.40 -2.74
CA PHE A 153 12.75 -16.70 -2.19
C PHE A 153 11.56 -17.59 -1.79
N LEU A 154 10.49 -17.00 -1.24
CA LEU A 154 9.26 -17.71 -0.93
C LEU A 154 8.55 -18.21 -2.19
N TYR A 155 8.51 -17.41 -3.25
CA TYR A 155 8.01 -17.82 -4.56
C TYR A 155 8.76 -19.04 -5.09
N LEU A 156 10.10 -19.01 -5.10
CA LEU A 156 10.91 -20.15 -5.56
C LEU A 156 10.63 -21.42 -4.75
N ARG A 157 10.51 -21.28 -3.41
CA ARG A 157 10.13 -22.39 -2.54
C ARG A 157 8.73 -22.92 -2.86
N TYR A 158 7.78 -22.03 -3.11
CA TYR A 158 6.40 -22.37 -3.42
C TYR A 158 6.29 -23.15 -4.73
N GLU A 159 6.92 -22.65 -5.80
CA GLU A 159 7.00 -23.32 -7.11
C GLU A 159 7.59 -24.71 -7.01
N ASN A 160 8.74 -24.86 -6.32
CA ASN A 160 9.38 -26.16 -6.12
C ASN A 160 8.46 -27.19 -5.44
N LYS A 161 7.65 -26.75 -4.47
CA LYS A 161 6.66 -27.62 -3.81
C LYS A 161 5.51 -28.00 -4.74
N MET A 162 5.04 -27.09 -5.58
CA MET A 162 3.94 -27.34 -6.53
C MET A 162 4.38 -28.31 -7.63
N VAL A 163 5.57 -28.13 -8.19
CA VAL A 163 6.17 -29.06 -9.15
C VAL A 163 6.33 -30.45 -8.55
N SER A 164 6.86 -30.56 -7.33
CA SER A 164 7.02 -31.86 -6.65
C SER A 164 5.69 -32.58 -6.41
N LYS A 165 4.59 -31.86 -6.16
CA LYS A 165 3.25 -32.45 -6.01
C LYS A 165 2.67 -32.92 -7.34
N SER A 166 2.98 -32.26 -8.46
CA SER A 166 2.45 -32.61 -9.78
C SER A 166 3.09 -33.86 -10.40
N ILE A 167 4.24 -34.30 -9.89
CA ILE A 167 4.99 -35.45 -10.40
C ILE A 167 4.62 -36.76 -9.65
N LYS A 168 3.88 -36.66 -8.54
CA LYS A 168 3.37 -37.81 -7.76
C LYS A 168 1.93 -38.13 -8.14
#